data_AF-A0A9P4J9B1-F1
#
_entry.id   AF-A0A9P4J9B1-F1
#
_cell.length_a   1.000
_cell.length_b   1.000
_cell.length_c   1.000
_cell.angle_alpha   90.00
_cell.angle_beta   90.00
_cell.angle_gamma   90.00
#
_symmetry.space_group_name_H-M   'P 1'
#
loop_
_entity.id
_entity.type
_entity.pdbx_description
1 polymer ?
#
loop_
_entity_poly.entity_id
_entity_poly.type
_entity_poly.pdbx_seq_one_letter_code
_entity_poly.pdbx_strand_id
1 'polypeptide(L)'
;MTKAGSRVIHNLFGGSGSWRSGDWTASDDRVRGGKSESHFESSGEIGRFYGDLDIETLGGAGFASQRTAGDDKTWDLSEYDGIQLDITKGDDKRYTLILKDELLPPNPTNGREQSTTSYEYAFHTKDLDLPTTVQIPWASFQPTYRGREQKDAKPLDKSRIKRLSLMMRSFFGTQKGPFSISLRSISAYSVAGLRDLEACSHNNANTRRWSTPLTLGFVTLLTVAAVHTLYKRWSR
;
A
#
# COMPACT_ATOMS: atom_id res chain seq x y z
N MET A 1 5.77 -29.87 4.32
CA MET A 1 6.42 -28.63 4.81
C MET A 1 6.58 -27.69 3.63
N THR A 2 5.68 -26.73 3.48
CA THR A 2 5.72 -25.76 2.39
C THR A 2 6.89 -24.81 2.65
N LYS A 3 7.90 -24.81 1.79
CA LYS A 3 9.02 -23.88 1.85
C LYS A 3 8.42 -22.47 1.78
N ALA A 4 8.55 -21.67 2.85
CA ALA A 4 8.16 -20.27 2.81
C ALA A 4 8.90 -19.64 1.63
N GLY A 5 8.16 -19.15 0.63
CA GLY A 5 8.73 -18.52 -0.54
C GLY A 5 9.67 -17.39 -0.13
N SER A 6 10.83 -17.27 -0.80
CA SER A 6 11.73 -16.16 -0.51
C SER A 6 11.03 -14.84 -0.83
N ARG A 7 11.28 -13.81 -0.03
CA ARG A 7 10.70 -12.48 -0.27
C ARG A 7 11.75 -11.60 -0.91
N VAL A 8 11.38 -10.94 -2.00
CA VAL A 8 12.22 -9.90 -2.60
C VAL A 8 11.83 -8.57 -1.97
N ILE A 9 12.79 -7.89 -1.35
CA ILE A 9 12.61 -6.57 -0.74
C ILE A 9 13.48 -5.57 -1.50
N HIS A 10 12.86 -4.50 -1.99
CA HIS A 10 13.54 -3.36 -2.59
C HIS A 10 13.34 -2.14 -1.69
N ASN A 11 14.39 -1.73 -0.98
CA ASN A 11 14.33 -0.60 -0.06
C ASN A 11 14.26 0.72 -0.86
N LEU A 12 13.18 1.47 -0.68
CA LEU A 12 13.01 2.82 -1.25
C LEU A 12 13.68 3.86 -0.34
N PHE A 13 13.55 3.65 0.96
CA PHE A 13 14.17 4.48 2.00
C PHE A 13 14.62 3.59 3.16
N GLY A 14 15.81 3.87 3.70
CA GLY A 14 16.39 3.07 4.79
C GLY A 14 16.75 1.64 4.38
N GLY A 15 16.75 0.72 5.36
CA GLY A 15 17.09 -0.69 5.16
C GLY A 15 18.54 -0.89 4.72
N SER A 16 18.76 -1.47 3.54
CA SER A 16 20.10 -1.58 2.94
C SER A 16 20.63 -0.25 2.40
N GLY A 17 19.77 0.76 2.27
CA GLY A 17 20.14 2.15 2.02
C GLY A 17 20.13 2.97 3.31
N SER A 18 20.49 4.25 3.21
CA SER A 18 20.44 5.18 4.35
C SER A 18 19.23 6.10 4.25
N TRP A 19 18.69 6.50 5.40
CA TRP A 19 17.76 7.63 5.46
C TRP A 19 18.51 8.94 5.22
N ARG A 20 17.86 9.88 4.52
CA ARG A 20 18.31 11.26 4.39
C ARG A 20 17.14 12.17 4.72
N SER A 21 17.25 12.98 5.76
CA SER A 21 16.17 13.91 6.14
C SER A 21 15.79 14.86 5.00
N GLY A 22 16.76 15.32 4.20
CA GLY A 22 16.53 16.18 3.03
C GLY A 22 15.74 15.54 1.89
N ASP A 23 15.51 14.22 1.91
CA ASP A 23 14.59 13.56 0.97
C ASP A 23 13.12 13.77 1.33
N TRP A 24 12.82 14.43 2.45
CA TRP A 24 11.48 14.64 2.97
C TRP A 24 11.22 16.12 3.25
N THR A 25 10.00 16.56 2.98
CA THR A 25 9.60 17.95 3.20
C THR A 25 8.14 18.06 3.66
N ALA A 26 7.92 19.02 4.57
CA ALA A 26 6.64 19.24 5.22
C ALA A 26 5.55 19.65 4.22
N SER A 27 4.35 19.14 4.44
CA SER A 27 3.10 19.51 3.79
C SER A 27 2.00 19.47 4.85
N ASP A 28 2.00 20.43 5.75
CA ASP A 28 1.04 20.49 6.87
C ASP A 28 -0.18 21.36 6.52
N ASP A 29 -1.21 21.33 7.38
CA ASP A 29 -2.44 22.11 7.23
C ASP A 29 -2.29 23.63 7.34
N ARG A 30 -1.08 24.13 7.62
CA ARG A 30 -0.72 25.56 7.67
C ARG A 30 -1.07 26.33 6.40
N VAL A 31 -1.05 25.67 5.25
CA VAL A 31 -1.49 26.26 3.97
C VAL A 31 -2.99 26.62 3.95
N ARG A 32 -3.75 26.11 4.93
CA ARG A 32 -5.17 26.40 5.18
C ARG A 32 -5.38 27.17 6.49
N GLY A 33 -4.32 27.67 7.11
CA GLY A 33 -4.37 28.39 8.39
C GLY A 33 -4.37 27.48 9.62
N GLY A 34 -4.11 26.18 9.48
CA GLY A 34 -3.91 25.27 10.62
C GLY A 34 -2.57 25.49 11.32
N LYS A 35 -2.39 24.83 12.47
CA LYS A 35 -1.18 24.93 13.30
C LYS A 35 -0.45 23.60 13.47
N SER A 36 -0.84 22.55 12.75
CA SER A 36 -0.14 21.28 12.82
C SER A 36 1.27 21.40 12.27
N GLU A 37 2.20 20.66 12.86
CA GLU A 37 3.60 20.65 12.46
C GLU A 37 4.11 19.23 12.34
N SER A 38 4.86 18.96 11.27
CA SER A 38 5.62 17.74 11.14
C SER A 38 7.09 17.97 10.82
N HIS A 39 7.88 16.96 11.18
CA HIS A 39 9.31 16.89 10.92
C HIS A 39 9.68 15.48 10.47
N PHE A 40 10.78 15.39 9.72
CA PHE A 40 11.44 14.14 9.40
C PHE A 40 12.92 14.24 9.73
N GLU A 41 13.43 13.30 10.53
CA GLU A 41 14.85 13.20 10.84
C GLU A 41 15.38 11.80 10.55
N SER A 42 16.69 11.73 10.32
CA SER A 42 17.41 10.48 10.09
C SER A 42 18.52 10.34 11.13
N SER A 43 18.51 9.23 11.88
CA SER A 43 19.55 8.89 12.85
C SER A 43 20.02 7.46 12.61
N GLY A 44 21.24 7.31 12.07
CA GLY A 44 21.77 6.02 11.66
C GLY A 44 20.88 5.34 10.61
N GLU A 45 20.40 4.14 10.93
CA GLU A 45 19.51 3.34 10.07
C GLU A 45 18.03 3.68 10.22
N ILE A 46 17.68 4.61 11.11
CA ILE A 46 16.29 4.91 11.48
C ILE A 46 15.86 6.27 10.93
N GLY A 47 14.74 6.28 10.23
CA GLY A 47 14.00 7.49 9.86
C GLY A 47 12.86 7.71 10.85
N ARG A 48 12.69 8.94 11.32
CA ARG A 48 11.63 9.28 12.28
C ARG A 48 10.74 10.38 11.72
N PHE A 49 9.45 10.10 11.65
CA PHE A 49 8.39 11.05 11.34
C PHE A 49 7.69 11.43 12.65
N TYR A 50 7.70 12.72 12.99
CA TYR A 50 7.18 13.20 14.28
C TYR A 50 6.67 14.63 14.19
N GLY A 51 5.95 15.08 15.22
CA GLY A 51 5.43 16.45 15.29
C GLY A 51 4.27 16.58 16.27
N ASP A 52 3.45 17.61 16.06
CA ASP A 52 2.24 17.87 16.82
C ASP A 52 1.05 18.12 15.89
N LEU A 53 -0.05 17.41 16.14
CA LEU A 53 -1.29 17.54 15.40
C LEU A 53 -2.27 18.44 16.18
N ASP A 54 -2.41 19.68 15.72
CA ASP A 54 -3.46 20.58 16.20
C ASP A 54 -4.77 20.33 15.44
N ILE A 55 -5.84 20.17 16.20
CA ILE A 55 -7.18 20.01 15.61
C ILE A 55 -8.12 21.14 16.02
N GLU A 56 -7.71 22.03 16.92
CA GLU A 56 -8.59 23.05 17.48
C GLU A 56 -8.73 24.22 16.52
N THR A 57 -7.63 24.63 15.87
CA THR A 57 -7.62 25.78 14.95
C THR A 57 -8.56 25.60 13.76
N LEU A 58 -8.75 24.38 13.27
CA LEU A 58 -9.63 24.07 12.14
C LEU A 58 -10.89 23.31 12.55
N GLY A 59 -11.33 23.44 13.81
CA GLY A 59 -12.64 22.93 14.27
C GLY A 59 -12.78 21.41 14.21
N GLY A 60 -11.76 20.68 14.65
CA GLY A 60 -11.67 19.22 14.64
C GLY A 60 -10.96 18.63 13.40
N ALA A 61 -10.75 19.44 12.36
CA ALA A 61 -9.89 19.06 11.23
C ALA A 61 -8.42 19.36 11.54
N GLY A 62 -7.50 18.62 10.93
CA GLY A 62 -6.07 18.88 11.04
C GLY A 62 -5.26 17.77 10.38
N PHE A 63 -4.09 18.12 9.83
CA PHE A 63 -3.11 17.15 9.38
C PHE A 63 -1.68 17.70 9.39
N ALA A 64 -0.75 16.82 9.74
CA ALA A 64 0.69 17.03 9.65
C ALA A 64 1.27 15.95 8.74
N SER A 65 2.06 16.30 7.73
CA SER A 65 2.60 15.30 6.80
C SER A 65 3.98 15.63 6.26
N GLN A 66 4.78 14.58 6.07
CA GLN A 66 6.05 14.62 5.38
C GLN A 66 5.91 13.85 4.08
N ARG A 67 6.29 14.48 2.96
CA ARG A 67 6.31 13.84 1.64
C ARG A 67 7.71 13.85 1.07
N THR A 68 7.98 12.96 0.12
CA THR A 68 9.27 12.96 -0.59
C THR A 68 9.50 14.30 -1.27
N ALA A 69 10.69 14.87 -1.09
CA ALA A 69 11.11 16.12 -1.70
C ALA A 69 11.46 15.93 -3.19
N GLY A 70 11.25 17.00 -3.97
CA GLY A 70 11.41 16.99 -5.43
C GLY A 70 10.19 16.41 -6.16
N ASP A 71 10.12 16.74 -7.45
CA ASP A 71 9.01 16.35 -8.36
C ASP A 71 9.51 15.53 -9.57
N ASP A 72 10.82 15.36 -9.68
CA ASP A 72 11.54 14.65 -10.73
C ASP A 72 11.61 13.14 -10.47
N LYS A 73 11.64 12.72 -9.20
CA LYS A 73 11.68 11.30 -8.82
C LYS A 73 10.48 10.54 -9.40
N THR A 74 10.77 9.34 -9.89
CA THR A 74 9.79 8.37 -10.40
C THR A 74 10.28 6.98 -10.03
N TRP A 75 9.42 6.18 -9.42
CA TRP A 75 9.69 4.78 -9.10
C TRP A 75 8.80 3.88 -9.95
N ASP A 76 9.42 2.98 -10.70
CA ASP A 76 8.72 1.85 -11.31
C ASP A 76 8.69 0.71 -10.30
N LEU A 77 7.50 0.47 -9.73
CA LEU A 77 7.25 -0.59 -8.76
C LEU A 77 6.25 -1.62 -9.32
N SER A 78 6.10 -1.68 -10.64
CA SER A 78 5.12 -2.55 -11.32
C SER A 78 5.35 -4.03 -11.02
N GLU A 79 6.62 -4.42 -10.83
CA GLU A 79 7.06 -5.77 -10.48
C GLU A 79 6.90 -6.13 -8.99
N TYR A 80 6.37 -5.27 -8.13
CA TYR A 80 6.16 -5.59 -6.71
C TYR A 80 4.69 -5.87 -6.43
N ASP A 81 4.42 -6.49 -5.28
CA ASP A 81 3.06 -6.85 -4.85
C ASP A 81 2.48 -5.84 -3.84
N GLY A 82 3.32 -4.96 -3.29
CA GLY A 82 2.89 -3.88 -2.42
C GLY A 82 4.04 -3.10 -1.77
N ILE A 83 3.69 -2.25 -0.82
CA ILE A 83 4.62 -1.52 0.04
C ILE A 83 4.69 -2.20 1.42
N GLN A 84 5.90 -2.27 1.98
CA GLN A 84 6.16 -2.73 3.33
C GLN A 84 6.77 -1.58 4.14
N LEU A 85 6.23 -1.39 5.34
CA LEU A 85 6.80 -0.51 6.36
C LEU A 85 7.42 -1.39 7.45
N ASP A 86 8.70 -1.18 7.73
CA ASP A 86 9.37 -1.79 8.89
C ASP A 86 9.45 -0.74 10.00
N ILE A 87 8.54 -0.84 10.97
CA ILE A 87 8.37 0.12 12.06
C ILE A 87 9.14 -0.39 13.27
N THR A 88 10.07 0.41 13.78
CA THR A 88 10.88 0.04 14.95
C THR A 88 10.30 0.57 16.26
N LYS A 89 9.51 1.65 16.19
CA LYS A 89 8.82 2.22 17.35
C LYS A 89 7.55 2.94 16.92
N GLY A 90 6.44 2.64 17.60
CA GLY A 90 5.14 3.28 17.43
C GLY A 90 4.73 4.14 18.63
N ASP A 91 3.55 4.75 18.54
CA ASP A 91 3.02 5.67 19.57
C ASP A 91 1.49 5.60 19.74
N ASP A 92 0.87 4.47 19.36
CA ASP A 92 -0.58 4.21 19.42
C ASP A 92 -1.41 5.20 18.61
N LYS A 93 -0.81 5.83 17.59
CA LYS A 93 -1.52 6.70 16.65
C LYS A 93 -1.88 5.95 15.37
N ARG A 94 -2.87 6.52 14.68
CA ARG A 94 -3.24 6.11 13.33
C ARG A 94 -2.54 6.99 12.31
N TYR A 95 -1.72 6.37 11.48
CA TYR A 95 -1.00 7.01 10.39
C TYR A 95 -1.64 6.69 9.05
N THR A 96 -1.26 7.44 8.02
CA THR A 96 -1.63 7.17 6.64
C THR A 96 -0.40 7.24 5.75
N LEU A 97 -0.18 6.18 4.98
CA LEU A 97 0.73 6.19 3.84
C LEU A 97 -0.04 6.67 2.61
N ILE A 98 0.51 7.64 1.89
CA ILE A 98 -0.09 8.18 0.67
C ILE A 98 0.86 7.98 -0.49
N LEU A 99 0.33 7.52 -1.63
CA LEU A 99 1.03 7.47 -2.91
C LEU A 99 0.37 8.42 -3.91
N LYS A 100 1.18 9.01 -4.78
CA LYS A 100 0.73 9.67 -6.02
C LYS A 100 1.50 9.11 -7.20
N ASP A 101 0.81 8.82 -8.30
CA ASP A 101 1.33 8.43 -9.62
C ASP A 101 1.36 9.60 -10.62
N GLU A 102 0.75 10.72 -10.23
CA GLU A 102 0.70 11.96 -11.01
C GLU A 102 0.95 13.18 -10.14
N LEU A 103 1.82 14.06 -10.64
CA LEU A 103 2.01 15.42 -10.15
C LEU A 103 1.73 16.37 -11.31
N LEU A 104 0.92 17.38 -11.06
CA LEU A 104 0.68 18.46 -12.00
C LEU A 104 1.72 19.57 -11.78
N PRO A 105 2.06 20.35 -12.82
CA PRO A 105 2.86 21.56 -12.65
C PRO A 105 2.26 22.47 -11.57
N PRO A 106 3.07 23.28 -10.88
CA PRO A 106 2.55 24.30 -9.98
C PRO A 106 1.51 25.18 -10.68
N ASN A 107 0.49 25.61 -9.95
CA ASN A 107 -0.55 26.46 -10.47
C ASN A 107 0.09 27.74 -11.06
N PRO A 108 -0.18 28.08 -12.34
CA PRO A 108 0.53 29.16 -13.02
C PRO A 108 0.21 30.55 -12.45
N THR A 109 -0.87 30.69 -11.69
CA THR A 109 -1.31 31.97 -11.12
C THR A 109 -0.75 32.23 -9.74
N ASN A 110 -0.65 31.20 -8.88
CA ASN A 110 -0.23 31.38 -7.48
C ASN A 110 0.98 30.52 -7.07
N GLY A 111 1.54 29.74 -7.99
CA GLY A 111 2.70 28.88 -7.76
C GLY A 111 2.46 27.71 -6.81
N ARG A 112 1.23 27.49 -6.35
CA ARG A 112 0.92 26.42 -5.38
C ARG A 112 0.83 25.07 -6.07
N GLU A 113 1.21 24.02 -5.34
CA GLU A 113 0.98 22.65 -5.78
C GLU A 113 -0.51 22.42 -6.04
N GLN A 114 -0.82 21.78 -7.18
CA GLN A 114 -2.17 21.42 -7.54
C GLN A 114 -2.56 20.06 -6.96
N SER A 115 -3.85 19.89 -6.65
CA SER A 115 -4.37 18.62 -6.15
C SER A 115 -4.47 17.60 -7.28
N THR A 116 -4.01 16.39 -7.02
CA THR A 116 -4.19 15.18 -7.85
C THR A 116 -4.84 14.09 -6.99
N THR A 117 -5.20 12.96 -7.60
CA THR A 117 -5.65 11.79 -6.86
C THR A 117 -4.53 11.28 -5.94
N SER A 118 -4.90 10.99 -4.70
CA SER A 118 -4.05 10.36 -3.70
C SER A 118 -4.51 8.93 -3.48
N TYR A 119 -3.60 7.97 -3.36
CA TYR A 119 -3.91 6.59 -3.00
C TYR A 119 -3.47 6.36 -1.57
N GLU A 120 -4.42 6.18 -0.67
CA GLU A 120 -4.19 6.24 0.77
C GLU A 120 -4.40 4.88 1.43
N TYR A 121 -3.54 4.55 2.39
CA TYR A 121 -3.72 3.41 3.30
C TYR A 121 -3.47 3.86 4.74
N ALA A 122 -4.47 3.67 5.60
CA ALA A 122 -4.37 4.02 7.01
C ALA A 122 -4.02 2.79 7.87
N PHE A 123 -3.06 2.94 8.78
CA PHE A 123 -2.58 1.88 9.66
C PHE A 123 -2.40 2.37 11.10
N HIS A 124 -2.38 1.44 12.06
CA HIS A 124 -2.26 1.75 13.49
C HIS A 124 -1.00 1.13 14.07
N THR A 125 -0.28 1.86 14.91
CA THR A 125 0.90 1.34 15.61
C THR A 125 0.50 0.87 17.01
N LYS A 126 -0.04 -0.35 17.14
CA LYS A 126 -0.58 -0.85 18.43
C LYS A 126 0.49 -1.37 19.40
N ASP A 127 1.55 -1.98 18.87
CA ASP A 127 2.62 -2.57 19.69
C ASP A 127 3.79 -1.59 19.78
N LEU A 128 3.85 -0.83 20.88
CA LEU A 128 4.73 0.34 21.02
C LEU A 128 6.21 -0.01 21.23
N ASP A 129 6.46 -1.18 21.81
CA ASP A 129 7.80 -1.63 22.23
C ASP A 129 8.39 -2.73 21.34
N LEU A 130 7.65 -3.17 20.31
CA LEU A 130 8.09 -4.25 19.43
C LEU A 130 8.16 -3.79 17.97
N PRO A 131 9.27 -4.09 17.27
CA PRO A 131 9.34 -3.89 15.83
C PRO A 131 8.17 -4.60 15.13
N THR A 132 7.47 -3.86 14.28
CA THR A 132 6.28 -4.33 13.58
C THR A 132 6.43 -4.09 12.08
N THR A 133 6.11 -5.11 11.30
CA THR A 133 6.08 -4.99 9.84
C THR A 133 4.63 -4.83 9.36
N VAL A 134 4.34 -3.76 8.63
CA VAL A 134 3.05 -3.53 7.97
C VAL A 134 3.21 -3.79 6.49
N GLN A 135 2.54 -4.82 5.98
CA GLN A 135 2.49 -5.13 4.55
C GLN A 135 1.21 -4.57 3.94
N ILE A 136 1.35 -3.80 2.88
CA ILE A 136 0.29 -3.03 2.24
C ILE A 136 0.21 -3.47 0.77
N PRO A 137 -0.63 -4.47 0.44
CA PRO A 137 -0.90 -4.84 -0.94
C PRO A 137 -1.44 -3.66 -1.73
N TRP A 138 -1.16 -3.60 -3.04
CA TRP A 138 -1.67 -2.53 -3.90
C TRP A 138 -3.19 -2.35 -3.84
N ALA A 139 -3.93 -3.46 -3.75
CA ALA A 139 -5.39 -3.46 -3.66
C ALA A 139 -5.94 -2.83 -2.36
N SER A 140 -5.10 -2.62 -1.34
CA SER A 140 -5.51 -2.01 -0.08
C SER A 140 -5.53 -0.49 -0.11
N PHE A 141 -4.92 0.15 -1.12
CA PHE A 141 -4.91 1.59 -1.26
C PHE A 141 -6.26 2.10 -1.79
N GLN A 142 -6.81 3.11 -1.12
CA GLN A 142 -8.07 3.74 -1.49
C GLN A 142 -7.80 5.06 -2.20
N PRO A 143 -8.36 5.27 -3.41
CA PRO A 143 -8.22 6.54 -4.10
C PRO A 143 -9.06 7.63 -3.43
N THR A 144 -8.44 8.78 -3.21
CA THR A 144 -9.08 9.96 -2.63
C THR A 144 -8.70 11.23 -3.39
N TYR A 145 -9.60 12.20 -3.39
CA TYR A 145 -9.34 13.56 -3.87
C TYR A 145 -9.66 14.55 -2.76
N ARG A 146 -8.62 15.25 -2.27
CA ARG A 146 -8.72 16.21 -1.16
C ARG A 146 -9.38 15.61 0.09
N GLY A 147 -9.02 14.37 0.42
CA GLY A 147 -9.47 13.65 1.61
C GLY A 147 -10.87 13.02 1.50
N ARG A 148 -11.47 12.99 0.30
CA ARG A 148 -12.74 12.31 0.04
C ARG A 148 -12.51 11.14 -0.91
N GLU A 149 -13.18 10.03 -0.66
CA GLU A 149 -13.15 8.86 -1.56
C GLU A 149 -13.51 9.25 -2.99
N GLN A 150 -12.73 8.75 -3.96
CA GLN A 150 -12.93 8.99 -5.39
C GLN A 150 -13.26 7.67 -6.09
N LYS A 151 -14.56 7.34 -6.16
CA LYS A 151 -15.04 6.04 -6.67
C LYS A 151 -14.67 5.75 -8.12
N ASP A 152 -14.66 6.79 -8.96
CA ASP A 152 -14.35 6.68 -10.39
C ASP A 152 -12.87 6.98 -10.70
N ALA A 153 -11.98 6.86 -9.69
CA ALA A 153 -10.56 7.04 -9.90
C ALA A 153 -9.99 5.93 -10.80
N LYS A 154 -8.97 6.28 -11.59
CA LYS A 154 -8.14 5.27 -12.24
C LYS A 154 -7.41 4.44 -11.18
N PRO A 155 -7.05 3.19 -11.49
CA PRO A 155 -6.15 2.43 -10.63
C PRO A 155 -4.78 3.12 -10.51
N LEU A 156 -4.12 2.94 -9.37
CA LEU A 156 -2.75 3.43 -9.14
C LEU A 156 -1.81 2.89 -10.23
N ASP A 157 -1.14 3.79 -10.95
CA ASP A 157 -0.13 3.40 -11.92
C ASP A 157 1.21 3.13 -11.23
N LYS A 158 1.44 1.84 -10.97
CA LYS A 158 2.62 1.34 -10.23
C LYS A 158 3.93 1.55 -10.98
N SER A 159 3.92 1.73 -12.31
CA SER A 159 5.18 1.94 -13.05
C SER A 159 5.69 3.37 -12.97
N ARG A 160 4.95 4.27 -12.33
CA ARG A 160 5.25 5.70 -12.28
C ARG A 160 4.88 6.33 -10.94
N ILE A 161 5.17 5.69 -9.82
CA ILE A 161 4.98 6.33 -8.52
C ILE A 161 5.84 7.60 -8.48
N LYS A 162 5.23 8.75 -8.24
CA LYS A 162 5.88 10.07 -8.24
C LYS A 162 6.14 10.59 -6.84
N ARG A 163 5.35 10.14 -5.86
CA ARG A 163 5.47 10.65 -4.48
C ARG A 163 4.97 9.67 -3.44
N LEU A 164 5.69 9.64 -2.32
CA LEU A 164 5.26 9.00 -1.08
C LEU A 164 5.06 10.07 0.01
N SER A 165 4.06 9.88 0.87
CA SER A 165 3.87 10.72 2.06
C SER A 165 3.52 9.88 3.28
N LEU A 166 4.08 10.26 4.43
CA LEU A 166 3.63 9.84 5.76
C LEU A 166 2.82 10.97 6.38
N MET A 167 1.69 10.63 6.99
CA MET A 167 0.77 11.64 7.50
C MET A 167 0.12 11.18 8.79
N MET A 168 0.00 12.13 9.69
CA MET A 168 -0.86 12.11 10.87
C MET A 168 -2.04 13.05 10.60
N ARG A 169 -3.28 12.59 10.74
CA ARG A 169 -4.49 13.40 10.50
C ARG A 169 -5.52 13.21 11.59
N SER A 170 -6.38 14.20 11.82
CA SER A 170 -7.31 14.16 12.96
C SER A 170 -8.41 13.10 12.86
N PHE A 171 -8.71 12.63 11.64
CA PHE A 171 -9.93 11.88 11.32
C PHE A 171 -11.20 12.55 11.89
N PHE A 172 -11.25 13.88 11.82
CA PHE A 172 -12.35 14.70 12.35
C PHE A 172 -12.56 14.56 13.87
N GLY A 173 -11.45 14.55 14.62
CA GLY A 173 -11.46 14.68 16.07
C GLY A 173 -11.15 13.40 16.84
N THR A 174 -10.81 12.30 16.16
CA THR A 174 -10.49 11.05 16.86
C THR A 174 -9.05 11.01 17.41
N GLN A 175 -8.16 11.87 16.93
CA GLN A 175 -6.79 11.97 17.43
C GLN A 175 -6.20 13.39 17.28
N LYS A 176 -5.32 13.75 18.22
CA LYS A 176 -4.59 15.04 18.28
C LYS A 176 -3.31 14.92 19.11
N GLY A 177 -2.53 15.99 19.15
CA GLY A 177 -1.35 16.15 20.00
C GLY A 177 -0.08 15.53 19.41
N PRO A 178 0.93 15.26 20.25
CA PRO A 178 2.22 14.82 19.78
C PRO A 178 2.14 13.43 19.15
N PHE A 179 2.90 13.25 18.08
CA PHE A 179 3.05 11.97 17.39
C PHE A 179 4.51 11.72 17.02
N SER A 180 4.87 10.44 16.92
CA SER A 180 6.21 9.98 16.58
C SER A 180 6.21 8.51 16.18
N ILE A 181 6.61 8.23 14.95
CA ILE A 181 6.85 6.88 14.43
C ILE A 181 8.27 6.77 13.88
N SER A 182 8.95 5.68 14.24
CA SER A 182 10.29 5.37 13.76
C SER A 182 10.26 4.17 12.83
N LEU A 183 10.93 4.28 11.69
CA LEU A 183 10.99 3.26 10.66
C LEU A 183 12.43 2.85 10.37
N ARG A 184 12.68 1.55 10.25
CA ARG A 184 13.92 1.02 9.68
C ARG A 184 13.91 1.19 8.17
N SER A 185 12.78 0.89 7.51
CA SER A 185 12.68 1.06 6.06
C SER A 185 11.25 1.27 5.57
N ILE A 186 11.16 1.87 4.39
CA ILE A 186 10.00 1.81 3.49
C ILE A 186 10.48 1.08 2.24
N SER A 187 9.80 -0.01 1.89
CA SER A 187 10.25 -0.90 0.81
C SER A 187 9.11 -1.33 -0.09
N ALA A 188 9.41 -1.66 -1.34
CA ALA A 188 8.53 -2.48 -2.15
C ALA A 188 8.83 -3.96 -1.87
N TYR A 189 7.80 -4.80 -1.80
CA TYR A 189 7.96 -6.24 -1.54
C TYR A 189 7.32 -7.09 -2.63
N SER A 190 7.89 -8.28 -2.88
CA SER A 190 7.23 -9.33 -3.64
C SER A 190 7.29 -10.67 -2.91
N VAL A 191 6.22 -11.44 -3.01
CA VAL A 191 6.13 -12.80 -2.48
C VAL A 191 6.56 -13.76 -3.59
N ALA A 192 7.77 -14.33 -3.51
CA ALA A 192 8.15 -15.38 -4.46
C ALA A 192 7.27 -16.60 -4.20
N GLY A 193 6.55 -17.08 -5.21
CA GLY A 193 5.67 -18.23 -5.09
C GLY A 193 4.61 -18.36 -6.19
N LEU A 194 4.25 -17.27 -6.88
CA LEU A 194 3.27 -17.31 -7.98
C LEU A 194 3.92 -17.11 -9.37
N ARG A 195 4.89 -16.22 -9.48
CA ARG A 195 5.53 -15.90 -10.78
C ARG A 195 6.39 -17.02 -11.33
N ASP A 196 7.08 -17.75 -10.46
CA ASP A 196 7.90 -18.90 -10.87
C ASP A 196 7.05 -20.07 -11.39
N LEU A 197 5.82 -20.22 -10.89
CA LEU A 197 4.89 -21.26 -11.36
C LEU A 197 4.27 -20.90 -12.72
N GLU A 198 3.96 -19.62 -12.96
CA GLU A 198 3.49 -19.14 -14.26
C GLU A 198 4.57 -19.16 -15.35
N ALA A 199 5.82 -18.85 -14.99
CA ALA A 199 6.98 -18.93 -15.88
C ALA A 199 7.34 -20.39 -16.25
N CYS A 200 7.23 -21.33 -15.30
CA CYS A 200 7.40 -22.76 -15.58
C CYS A 200 6.26 -23.32 -16.44
N SER A 201 5.02 -22.84 -16.23
CA SER A 201 3.85 -23.25 -17.03
C SER A 201 3.97 -22.83 -18.50
N HIS A 202 4.41 -21.60 -18.76
CA HIS A 202 4.57 -21.10 -20.14
C HIS A 202 5.70 -21.77 -20.92
N ASN A 203 6.77 -22.20 -20.25
CA ASN A 203 7.87 -22.92 -20.91
C ASN A 203 7.56 -24.41 -21.18
N ASN A 204 6.56 -24.99 -20.53
CA ASN A 204 6.21 -26.41 -20.70
C ASN A 204 5.12 -26.66 -21.76
N ALA A 205 4.44 -25.61 -22.23
CA ALA A 205 3.37 -25.73 -23.24
C ALA A 205 3.87 -26.00 -24.67
N ASN A 206 5.19 -25.89 -24.94
CA ASN A 206 5.76 -26.09 -26.28
C ASN A 206 6.37 -27.47 -26.54
N THR A 207 6.28 -28.40 -25.59
CA THR A 207 6.65 -29.80 -25.86
C THR A 207 5.59 -30.72 -25.26
N ARG A 208 4.70 -31.23 -26.12
CA ARG A 208 4.07 -32.57 -26.06
C ARG A 208 2.88 -32.61 -27.03
N ARG A 209 3.19 -32.81 -28.30
CA ARG A 209 2.21 -33.32 -29.29
C ARG A 209 2.22 -34.84 -29.18
N TRP A 210 1.26 -35.42 -28.46
CA TRP A 210 1.06 -36.87 -28.44
C TRP A 210 -0.16 -37.20 -29.31
N SER A 211 0.11 -37.92 -30.39
CA SER A 211 -0.87 -38.60 -31.25
C SER A 211 -1.50 -39.77 -30.50
N THR A 212 -2.83 -39.82 -30.44
CA THR A 212 -3.60 -40.97 -29.95
C THR A 212 -3.85 -41.96 -31.08
N PRO A 213 -3.65 -43.29 -30.89
CA PRO A 213 -4.29 -44.29 -31.72
C PRO A 213 -5.62 -44.74 -31.08
N LEU A 214 -6.61 -45.00 -31.95
CA LEU A 214 -7.89 -45.61 -31.60
C LEU A 214 -7.69 -47.04 -31.06
N THR A 215 -8.47 -47.42 -30.05
CA THR A 215 -8.92 -48.81 -29.88
C THR A 215 -10.37 -48.86 -29.42
N LEU A 216 -11.15 -49.60 -30.22
CA LEU A 216 -12.54 -49.99 -30.01
C LEU A 216 -12.63 -51.05 -28.90
N GLY A 217 -13.65 -50.97 -28.06
CA GLY A 217 -14.01 -52.03 -27.11
C GLY A 217 -15.44 -51.83 -26.60
N PHE A 218 -16.39 -52.55 -27.21
CA PHE A 218 -17.77 -52.70 -26.72
C PHE A 218 -17.80 -53.56 -25.45
N VAL A 219 -18.79 -53.34 -24.56
CA VAL A 219 -19.70 -54.36 -23.96
C VAL A 219 -20.64 -53.69 -22.94
N THR A 220 -21.90 -53.58 -23.38
CA THR A 220 -23.22 -53.80 -22.74
C THR A 220 -23.69 -53.20 -21.40
N LEU A 221 -24.91 -52.66 -21.49
CA LEU A 221 -25.86 -52.20 -20.47
C LEU A 221 -26.21 -53.26 -19.40
N LEU A 222 -26.47 -52.79 -18.18
CA LEU A 222 -27.56 -53.28 -17.33
C LEU A 222 -28.04 -52.16 -16.39
N THR A 223 -29.33 -51.84 -16.52
CA THR A 223 -30.11 -50.88 -15.74
C THR A 223 -30.80 -51.59 -14.57
N VAL A 224 -30.82 -51.00 -13.36
CA VAL A 224 -31.98 -51.07 -12.43
C VAL A 224 -32.01 -49.79 -11.57
N ALA A 225 -33.19 -49.18 -11.54
CA ALA A 225 -33.56 -47.95 -10.84
C ALA A 225 -33.85 -48.16 -9.34
N ALA A 226 -33.48 -47.16 -8.52
CA ALA A 226 -33.95 -46.95 -7.14
C ALA A 226 -33.33 -45.62 -6.64
N VAL A 227 -33.96 -44.68 -5.93
CA VAL A 227 -35.31 -44.50 -5.39
C VAL A 227 -35.49 -42.97 -5.29
N HIS A 228 -36.66 -42.51 -5.70
CA HIS A 228 -37.14 -41.14 -5.53
C HIS A 228 -37.57 -40.91 -4.06
N THR A 229 -37.68 -39.64 -3.68
CA THR A 229 -38.48 -39.06 -2.57
C THR A 229 -37.71 -38.60 -1.31
N LEU A 230 -38.04 -37.37 -0.87
CA LEU A 230 -37.68 -36.64 0.36
C LEU A 230 -36.34 -35.87 0.25
N TYR A 231 -36.24 -34.53 0.29
CA TYR A 231 -37.08 -33.53 0.98
C TYR A 231 -36.79 -32.13 0.38
N LYS A 232 -37.72 -31.58 -0.43
CA LYS A 232 -37.83 -30.14 -0.72
C LYS A 232 -39.03 -29.61 0.06
N ARG A 233 -38.79 -29.05 1.26
CA ARG A 233 -39.76 -28.27 2.06
C ARG A 233 -38.98 -27.84 3.33
N TRP A 234 -38.59 -26.59 3.52
CA TRP A 234 -39.45 -25.43 3.64
C TRP A 234 -38.62 -24.15 3.40
N SER A 235 -38.99 -23.41 2.37
CA SER A 235 -38.79 -21.97 2.27
C SER A 235 -40.15 -21.33 2.54
N ARG A 236 -40.25 -20.61 3.66
CA ARG A 236 -41.15 -19.48 3.85
C ARG A 236 -40.40 -18.46 4.70
#